data_AF-A0A9E6B722-F1
#
_entry.id   AF-A0A9E6B722-F1
#
_cell.length_a   1.000
_cell.length_b   1.000
_cell.length_c   1.000
_cell.angle_alpha   90.00
_cell.angle_beta   90.00
_cell.angle_gamma   90.00
#
_symmetry.space_group_name_H-M   'P 1'
#
loop_
_entity.id
_entity.type
_entity.pdbx_description
1 polymer ?
#
loop_
_entity_poly.entity_id
_entity_poly.type
_entity_poly.pdbx_seq_one_letter_code
_entity_poly.pdbx_strand_id
1 'polypeptide(L)'
;MKAIISITCLLFAGSAIAECESNIHLTEIPYAKNSSYFPSKYAKQLDELIETTSNKPGYLLLEFQILKQQVNDDARKYNMWLANRRINRIKKYLTNSHYSAPVISRILTASNEDIRDVSVSWCNAAQSSAAVSLAAAADKQLPVKDISLPSINTEDGASSDTHAGTFSGSR
;
A
#
# COMPACT_ATOMS: atom_id res chain seq x y z
N MET A 1 14.45 30.35 -33.22
CA MET A 1 13.84 29.02 -32.95
C MET A 1 13.69 28.80 -31.44
N LYS A 2 12.45 28.74 -30.93
CA LYS A 2 12.14 28.44 -29.52
C LYS A 2 12.07 26.93 -29.34
N ALA A 3 13.03 26.35 -28.61
CA ALA A 3 12.97 24.96 -28.20
C ALA A 3 11.99 24.83 -27.02
N ILE A 4 10.84 24.22 -27.25
CA ILE A 4 9.93 23.80 -26.18
C ILE A 4 10.53 22.55 -25.57
N ILE A 5 11.22 22.70 -24.44
CA ILE A 5 11.70 21.58 -23.62
C ILE A 5 10.46 20.96 -22.98
N SER A 6 9.99 19.85 -23.58
CA SER A 6 8.88 19.07 -23.05
C SER A 6 9.35 18.34 -21.79
N ILE A 7 8.95 18.86 -20.63
CA ILE A 7 9.18 18.25 -19.32
C ILE A 7 8.31 17.01 -19.25
N THR A 8 8.92 15.85 -19.54
CA THR A 8 8.28 14.54 -19.38
C THR A 8 8.29 14.21 -17.89
N CYS A 9 7.15 14.41 -17.24
CA CYS A 9 6.96 14.08 -15.83
C CYS A 9 6.86 12.54 -15.69
N LEU A 10 7.98 11.89 -15.37
CA LEU A 10 8.03 10.48 -15.00
C LEU A 10 7.35 10.30 -13.63
N LEU A 11 6.07 9.92 -13.65
CA LEU A 11 5.36 9.47 -12.46
C LEU A 11 5.95 8.11 -12.05
N PHE A 12 6.95 8.14 -11.18
CA PHE A 12 7.37 6.97 -10.41
C PHE A 12 6.25 6.64 -9.42
N ALA A 13 5.26 5.86 -9.87
CA ALA A 13 4.34 5.17 -8.98
C ALA A 13 5.12 4.06 -8.27
N GLY A 14 5.82 4.41 -7.20
CA GLY A 14 6.40 3.43 -6.29
C GLY A 14 5.26 2.63 -5.65
N SER A 15 5.26 1.31 -5.84
CA SER A 15 4.39 0.41 -5.09
C SER A 15 4.75 0.54 -3.61
N ALA A 16 3.99 1.33 -2.86
CA ALA A 16 4.10 1.35 -1.41
C ALA A 16 3.73 -0.05 -0.90
N ILE A 17 4.75 -0.86 -0.61
CA ILE A 17 4.55 -2.12 0.11
C ILE A 17 4.09 -1.69 1.49
N ALA A 18 2.82 -1.97 1.79
CA ALA A 18 2.24 -1.67 3.09
C ALA A 18 2.93 -2.53 4.15
N GLU A 19 3.99 -1.99 4.74
CA GLU A 19 4.67 -2.55 5.90
C GLU A 19 3.87 -2.16 7.15
N CYS A 20 3.53 -3.15 7.98
CA CYS A 20 2.71 -2.94 9.17
C CYS A 20 3.60 -2.99 10.40
N GLU A 21 4.42 -1.96 10.59
CA GLU A 21 5.40 -1.90 11.69
C GLU A 21 4.71 -1.72 13.06
N SER A 22 3.60 -0.98 13.09
CA SER A 22 2.74 -0.81 14.29
C SER A 22 1.34 -1.37 14.05
N ASN A 23 1.19 -2.68 14.27
CA ASN A 23 -0.12 -3.32 14.28
C ASN A 23 -0.76 -3.27 15.66
N ILE A 24 -2.07 -3.03 15.70
CA ILE A 24 -2.90 -3.22 16.88
C ILE A 24 -3.69 -4.49 16.62
N HIS A 25 -3.40 -5.55 17.37
CA HIS A 25 -4.20 -6.76 17.32
C HIS A 25 -5.62 -6.46 17.83
N LEU A 26 -6.63 -6.85 17.05
CA LEU A 26 -8.03 -6.55 17.34
C LEU A 26 -8.77 -7.77 17.87
N THR A 27 -8.69 -8.90 17.14
CA THR A 27 -9.36 -10.15 17.53
C THR A 27 -8.81 -11.34 16.74
N GLU A 28 -9.13 -12.54 17.23
CA GLU A 28 -8.92 -13.82 16.55
C GLU A 28 -10.27 -14.44 16.23
N ILE A 29 -10.47 -14.82 14.96
CA ILE A 29 -11.70 -15.49 14.50
C ILE A 29 -11.42 -16.97 14.27
N PRO A 30 -11.81 -17.86 15.20
CA PRO A 30 -11.54 -19.28 15.10
C PRO A 30 -12.47 -19.98 14.11
N TYR A 31 -11.89 -20.96 13.42
CA TYR A 31 -12.62 -21.84 12.51
C TYR A 31 -12.58 -23.29 12.99
N ALA A 32 -13.73 -23.95 12.86
CA ALA A 32 -13.81 -25.40 13.01
C ALA A 32 -12.94 -26.10 11.95
N LYS A 33 -12.45 -27.30 12.28
CA LYS A 33 -11.68 -28.16 11.37
C LYS A 33 -12.45 -28.36 10.05
N ASN A 34 -11.76 -28.22 8.93
CA ASN A 34 -12.32 -28.34 7.57
C ASN A 34 -13.49 -27.38 7.24
N SER A 35 -13.74 -26.36 8.08
CA SER A 35 -14.75 -25.34 7.82
C SER A 35 -14.11 -24.04 7.33
N SER A 36 -14.81 -23.37 6.40
CA SER A 36 -14.50 -21.99 5.99
C SER A 36 -15.51 -20.97 6.51
N TYR A 37 -16.52 -21.38 7.27
CA TYR A 37 -17.53 -20.48 7.82
C TYR A 37 -17.15 -20.12 9.26
N PHE A 38 -17.01 -18.82 9.54
CA PHE A 38 -16.80 -18.36 10.90
C PHE A 38 -18.14 -18.35 11.65
N PRO A 39 -18.13 -18.64 12.97
CA PRO A 39 -19.36 -18.60 13.77
C PRO A 39 -20.00 -17.20 13.79
N SER A 40 -21.33 -17.13 13.74
CA SER A 40 -22.09 -15.88 13.71
C SER A 40 -21.82 -14.94 14.90
N LYS A 41 -21.39 -15.47 16.05
CA LYS A 41 -21.00 -14.67 17.22
C LYS A 41 -19.86 -13.68 16.92
N TYR A 42 -19.02 -13.96 15.92
CA TYR A 42 -17.93 -13.07 15.52
C TYR A 42 -18.38 -11.99 14.53
N ALA A 43 -19.59 -12.07 13.98
CA ALA A 43 -20.15 -11.01 13.14
C ALA A 43 -20.27 -9.70 13.93
N LYS A 44 -20.82 -9.76 15.15
CA LYS A 44 -20.92 -8.59 16.04
C LYS A 44 -19.56 -7.98 16.39
N GLN A 45 -18.55 -8.81 16.65
CA GLN A 45 -17.19 -8.32 16.89
C GLN A 45 -16.63 -7.60 15.65
N LEU A 46 -16.86 -8.14 14.46
CA LEU A 46 -16.48 -7.48 13.21
C LEU A 46 -17.22 -6.14 13.02
N ASP A 47 -18.49 -6.06 13.40
CA ASP A 47 -19.27 -4.81 13.35
C ASP A 47 -18.68 -3.74 14.28
N GLU A 48 -18.33 -4.10 15.52
CA GLU A 48 -17.66 -3.18 16.46
C GLU A 48 -16.29 -2.72 15.93
N LEU A 49 -15.54 -3.59 15.26
CA LEU A 49 -14.28 -3.24 14.60
C LEU A 49 -14.48 -2.29 13.43
N ILE A 50 -15.54 -2.49 12.64
CA ILE A 50 -15.92 -1.58 11.56
C ILE A 50 -16.13 -0.17 12.11
N GLU A 51 -16.92 -0.02 13.16
CA GLU A 51 -17.23 1.30 13.74
C GLU A 51 -15.97 2.01 14.29
N THR A 52 -15.07 1.27 14.92
CA THR A 52 -13.89 1.84 15.60
C THR A 52 -12.71 2.17 14.68
N THR A 53 -12.65 1.58 13.48
CA THR A 53 -11.51 1.71 12.57
C THR A 53 -11.81 2.41 11.24
N SER A 54 -13.06 2.41 10.76
CA SER A 54 -13.42 2.89 9.41
C SER A 54 -13.03 4.34 9.10
N ASN A 55 -12.92 5.19 10.12
CA ASN A 55 -12.61 6.63 9.97
C ASN A 55 -11.15 6.97 10.28
N LYS A 56 -10.30 5.97 10.53
CA LYS A 56 -8.88 6.18 10.87
C LYS A 56 -8.01 5.92 9.63
N PRO A 57 -6.91 6.67 9.43
CA PRO A 57 -5.98 6.41 8.36
C PRO A 57 -5.22 5.10 8.63
N GLY A 58 -5.35 4.13 7.74
CA GLY A 58 -4.78 2.80 7.93
C GLY A 58 -5.45 1.75 7.06
N TYR A 59 -5.18 0.50 7.38
CA TYR A 59 -5.80 -0.65 6.74
C TYR A 59 -5.98 -1.79 7.73
N LEU A 60 -6.95 -2.65 7.45
CA LEU A 60 -7.15 -3.89 8.17
C LEU A 60 -6.24 -4.96 7.58
N LEU A 61 -5.55 -5.71 8.44
CA LEU A 61 -4.71 -6.83 8.08
C LEU A 61 -5.36 -8.12 8.58
N LEU A 62 -5.59 -9.06 7.65
CA LEU A 62 -6.13 -10.39 7.92
C LEU A 62 -5.03 -11.43 7.70
N GLU A 63 -4.64 -12.15 8.75
CA GLU A 63 -3.58 -13.15 8.66
C GLU A 63 -4.09 -14.54 9.03
N PHE A 64 -3.69 -15.54 8.26
CA PHE A 64 -3.96 -16.93 8.57
C PHE A 64 -2.66 -17.73 8.56
N GLN A 65 -2.43 -18.50 9.61
CA GLN A 65 -1.23 -19.31 9.77
C GLN A 65 -1.47 -20.75 9.27
N ILE A 66 -0.52 -21.27 8.50
CA ILE A 66 -0.49 -22.67 8.06
C ILE A 66 0.78 -23.30 8.63
N LEU A 67 0.63 -24.52 9.14
CA LEU A 67 1.76 -25.33 9.61
C LEU A 67 2.85 -25.42 8.54
N LYS A 68 4.10 -25.19 8.96
CA LYS A 68 5.30 -25.28 8.13
C LYS A 68 5.47 -26.68 7.56
N GLN A 69 5.27 -27.69 8.40
CA GLN A 69 5.36 -29.09 8.02
C GLN A 69 3.96 -29.62 7.72
N GLN A 70 3.77 -30.08 6.48
CA GLN A 70 2.53 -30.66 5.98
C GLN A 70 2.78 -32.13 5.64
N VAL A 71 1.77 -32.98 5.86
CA VAL A 71 1.87 -34.43 5.65
C VAL A 71 2.26 -34.76 4.20
N ASN A 72 1.68 -34.04 3.24
CA ASN A 72 1.98 -34.19 1.82
C ASN A 72 1.55 -32.93 1.04
N ASP A 73 1.84 -32.93 -0.26
CA ASP A 73 1.55 -31.83 -1.17
C ASP A 73 0.05 -31.55 -1.33
N ASP A 74 -0.79 -32.58 -1.30
CA ASP A 74 -2.24 -32.42 -1.41
C ASP A 74 -2.84 -31.79 -0.16
N ALA A 75 -2.35 -32.17 1.02
CA ALA A 75 -2.68 -31.52 2.29
C ALA A 75 -2.24 -30.05 2.29
N ARG A 76 -1.04 -29.75 1.77
CA ARG A 76 -0.56 -28.36 1.61
C ARG A 76 -1.50 -27.55 0.71
N LYS A 77 -1.86 -28.07 -0.46
CA LYS A 77 -2.78 -27.41 -1.41
C LYS A 77 -4.16 -27.20 -0.78
N TYR A 78 -4.69 -28.23 -0.12
CA TYR A 78 -5.99 -28.17 0.56
C TYR A 78 -5.99 -27.12 1.69
N ASN A 79 -4.96 -27.11 2.53
CA ASN A 79 -4.86 -26.14 3.63
C ASN A 79 -4.68 -24.71 3.11
N MET A 80 -3.91 -24.52 2.04
CA MET A 80 -3.79 -23.22 1.37
C MET A 80 -5.13 -22.75 0.79
N TRP A 81 -5.86 -23.64 0.11
CA TRP A 81 -7.19 -23.35 -0.39
C TRP A 81 -8.16 -22.99 0.74
N LEU A 82 -8.13 -23.73 1.85
CA LEU A 82 -9.02 -23.50 2.98
C LEU A 82 -8.71 -22.19 3.70
N ALA A 83 -7.43 -21.87 3.92
CA ALA A 83 -6.99 -20.59 4.47
C ALA A 83 -7.49 -19.40 3.64
N ASN A 84 -7.31 -19.47 2.31
CA ASN A 84 -7.84 -18.45 1.39
C ASN A 84 -9.36 -18.29 1.53
N ARG A 85 -10.10 -19.40 1.62
CA ARG A 85 -11.56 -19.33 1.80
C ARG A 85 -11.98 -18.68 3.10
N ARG A 86 -11.29 -18.98 4.20
CA ARG A 86 -11.55 -18.39 5.53
C ARG A 86 -11.37 -16.88 5.50
N ILE A 87 -10.22 -16.40 4.99
CA ILE A 87 -9.96 -14.97 4.80
C ILE A 87 -11.04 -14.33 3.90
N ASN A 88 -11.38 -14.98 2.78
CA ASN A 88 -12.36 -14.45 1.85
C ASN A 88 -13.78 -14.36 2.43
N ARG A 89 -14.14 -15.19 3.41
CA ARG A 89 -15.43 -15.03 4.11
C ARG A 89 -15.47 -13.74 4.92
N ILE A 90 -14.40 -13.43 5.63
CA ILE A 90 -14.30 -12.18 6.40
C ILE A 90 -14.29 -10.99 5.44
N LYS A 91 -13.49 -11.03 4.36
CA LYS A 91 -13.51 -9.96 3.34
C LYS A 91 -14.91 -9.74 2.77
N LYS A 92 -15.61 -10.82 2.40
CA LYS A 92 -16.99 -10.72 1.89
C LYS A 92 -17.94 -10.11 2.92
N TYR A 93 -17.78 -10.45 4.19
CA TYR A 93 -18.55 -9.84 5.27
C TYR A 93 -18.29 -8.33 5.34
N LEU A 94 -17.02 -7.92 5.43
CA LEU A 94 -16.63 -6.50 5.50
C LEU A 94 -17.12 -5.70 4.29
N THR A 95 -17.03 -6.27 3.07
CA THR A 95 -17.57 -5.64 1.86
C THR A 95 -19.08 -5.47 1.93
N ASN A 96 -19.81 -6.50 2.38
CA ASN A 96 -21.27 -6.43 2.52
C ASN A 96 -21.71 -5.44 3.61
N SER A 97 -20.89 -5.24 4.63
CA SER A 97 -21.10 -4.24 5.69
C SER A 97 -20.58 -2.84 5.31
N HIS A 98 -20.21 -2.62 4.05
CA HIS A 98 -19.70 -1.34 3.54
C HIS A 98 -18.47 -0.79 4.28
N TYR A 99 -17.58 -1.68 4.73
CA TYR A 99 -16.33 -1.27 5.35
C TYR A 99 -15.48 -0.44 4.37
N SER A 100 -15.09 0.76 4.79
CA SER A 100 -14.46 1.76 3.92
C SER A 100 -12.94 1.66 3.83
N ALA A 101 -12.29 1.13 4.87
CA ALA A 101 -10.83 1.05 4.90
C ALA A 101 -10.30 -0.11 4.03
N PRO A 102 -9.09 0.02 3.47
CA PRO A 102 -8.45 -1.07 2.73
C PRO A 102 -8.28 -2.33 3.58
N VAL A 103 -8.44 -3.51 2.97
CA VAL A 103 -8.25 -4.80 3.63
C VAL A 103 -7.15 -5.59 2.93
N ILE A 104 -6.04 -5.78 3.63
CA ILE A 104 -4.89 -6.58 3.20
C ILE A 104 -4.98 -7.97 3.84
N SER A 105 -4.54 -9.00 3.12
CA SER A 105 -4.51 -10.36 3.66
C SER A 105 -3.19 -11.06 3.42
N ARG A 106 -2.75 -11.87 4.38
CA ARG A 106 -1.55 -12.69 4.28
C ARG A 106 -1.82 -14.12 4.75
N ILE A 107 -1.14 -15.08 4.13
CA ILE A 107 -1.11 -16.47 4.60
C ILE A 107 0.33 -16.77 4.97
N LEU A 108 0.56 -17.07 6.25
CA LEU A 108 1.89 -17.33 6.79
C LEU A 108 2.11 -18.83 6.85
N THR A 109 3.02 -19.38 6.04
CA THR A 109 3.23 -20.84 5.90
C THR A 109 4.35 -21.38 6.77
N ALA A 110 4.69 -20.70 7.86
CA ALA A 110 5.85 -21.01 8.69
C ALA A 110 5.48 -21.34 10.14
N SER A 111 4.20 -21.61 10.43
CA SER A 111 3.76 -21.85 11.80
C SER A 111 4.17 -23.23 12.30
N ASN A 112 4.47 -23.35 13.59
CA ASN A 112 4.69 -24.64 14.24
C ASN A 112 3.43 -25.16 14.94
N GLU A 113 2.35 -24.38 14.93
CA GLU A 113 1.11 -24.69 15.62
C GLU A 113 -0.07 -24.78 14.64
N ASP A 114 -0.99 -25.71 14.91
CA ASP A 114 -2.25 -25.83 14.13
C ASP A 114 -3.28 -24.81 14.65
N ILE A 115 -2.94 -23.53 14.51
CA ILE A 115 -3.83 -22.41 14.81
C ILE A 115 -4.78 -22.26 13.62
N ARG A 116 -6.09 -22.29 13.89
CA ARG A 116 -7.14 -22.29 12.85
C ARG A 116 -7.93 -20.99 12.86
N ASP A 117 -7.25 -19.91 13.20
CA ASP A 117 -7.84 -18.62 13.47
C ASP A 117 -7.38 -17.65 12.38
N VAL A 118 -8.27 -16.75 11.97
CA VAL A 118 -7.86 -15.57 11.21
C VAL A 118 -7.61 -14.46 12.22
N SER A 119 -6.36 -14.02 12.28
CA SER A 119 -5.96 -12.86 13.07
C SER A 119 -6.39 -11.60 12.35
N VAL A 120 -7.05 -10.71 13.08
CA VAL A 120 -7.52 -9.43 12.59
C VAL A 120 -6.76 -8.34 13.34
N SER A 121 -6.03 -7.52 12.60
CA SER A 121 -5.21 -6.44 13.15
C SER A 121 -5.42 -5.15 12.39
N TRP A 122 -5.32 -4.01 13.07
CA TRP A 122 -5.33 -2.70 12.44
C TRP A 122 -3.90 -2.19 12.26
N CYS A 123 -3.57 -1.79 11.04
CA CYS A 123 -2.30 -1.18 10.70
C CYS A 123 -2.51 0.32 10.51
N ASN A 124 -1.94 1.13 11.39
CA ASN A 124 -2.00 2.58 11.24
C ASN A 124 -1.19 3.00 10.03
N ALA A 125 -1.71 3.92 9.22
CA ALA A 125 -0.96 4.48 8.08
C ALA A 125 0.15 5.47 8.53
N ALA A 126 0.58 5.40 9.79
CA ALA A 126 1.58 6.29 10.36
C ALA A 126 2.95 6.03 9.74
N GLN A 127 3.22 6.77 8.67
CA GLN A 127 4.51 7.24 8.17
C GLN A 127 5.59 6.18 7.97
N SER A 128 5.71 5.69 6.73
CA SER A 128 7.03 5.39 6.16
C SER A 128 7.82 6.72 6.07
N SER A 129 8.27 7.21 7.21
CA SER A 129 9.03 8.46 7.37
C SER A 129 10.48 8.31 6.93
N ALA A 130 10.96 7.09 6.67
CA ALA A 130 12.31 6.85 6.17
C ALA A 130 12.51 7.47 4.76
N ALA A 131 11.52 7.42 3.87
CA ALA A 131 11.64 7.99 2.54
C ALA A 131 11.54 9.53 2.52
N VAL A 132 10.73 10.12 3.43
CA VAL A 132 10.53 11.58 3.51
C VAL A 132 11.67 12.26 4.27
N SER A 133 12.27 11.61 5.26
CA SER A 133 13.41 12.16 6.02
C SER A 133 14.72 12.20 5.22
N LEU A 134 14.92 11.27 4.27
CA LEU A 134 16.03 11.33 3.31
C LEU A 134 15.88 12.49 2.30
N ALA A 135 14.66 12.80 1.86
CA ALA A 135 14.39 13.95 1.01
C ALA A 135 14.51 15.29 1.75
N ALA A 136 14.08 15.36 3.02
CA ALA A 136 14.21 16.57 3.84
C ALA A 136 15.64 16.83 4.34
N ALA A 137 16.48 15.78 4.45
CA ALA A 137 17.89 15.92 4.78
C ALA A 137 18.73 16.43 3.58
N ALA A 138 18.28 16.18 2.34
CA ALA A 138 18.93 16.68 1.13
C ALA A 138 18.65 18.18 0.87
N ASP A 139 17.62 18.75 1.50
CA ASP A 139 17.21 20.16 1.31
C ASP A 139 17.89 21.13 2.31
N LYS A 140 18.80 20.63 3.15
CA LYS A 140 19.65 21.46 4.03
C LYS A 140 21.08 21.52 3.54
N GLN A 141 21.28 22.07 2.34
CA GLN A 141 22.58 22.59 1.93
C GLN A 141 22.75 24.02 2.47
N LEU A 142 23.77 24.20 3.32
CA LEU A 142 24.23 25.46 3.91
C LEU A 142 24.79 26.43 2.83
N PRO A 143 24.90 27.74 3.15
CA PRO A 143 24.76 28.85 2.21
C PRO A 143 26.04 29.14 1.42
N VAL A 144 25.88 29.37 0.11
CA VAL A 144 26.92 30.01 -0.70
C VAL A 144 26.85 31.52 -0.42
N LYS A 145 27.86 32.03 0.27
CA LYS A 145 28.09 33.45 0.49
C LYS A 145 28.99 33.96 -0.65
N ASP A 146 28.39 34.44 -1.74
CA ASP A 146 29.14 35.07 -2.82
C ASP A 146 29.38 36.56 -2.54
N ILE A 147 30.66 36.90 -2.51
CA ILE A 147 31.21 38.24 -2.35
C ILE A 147 31.37 38.85 -3.74
N SER A 148 30.67 39.96 -3.96
CA SER A 148 31.02 41.14 -4.77
C SER A 148 31.37 41.00 -6.27
N LEU A 149 30.47 41.55 -7.08
CA LEU A 149 30.65 42.27 -8.36
C LEU A 149 31.88 43.22 -8.36
N PRO A 150 32.49 43.62 -9.52
CA PRO A 150 31.70 44.30 -10.56
C PRO A 150 32.16 44.26 -12.04
N SER A 151 31.17 44.64 -12.87
CA SER A 151 31.23 45.38 -14.14
C SER A 151 31.77 44.71 -15.42
N ILE A 152 30.98 44.81 -16.51
CA ILE A 152 31.23 45.65 -17.71
C ILE A 152 30.26 45.23 -18.85
N ASN A 153 29.34 46.15 -19.17
CA ASN A 153 28.91 46.66 -20.49
C ASN A 153 28.44 45.75 -21.65
N THR A 154 27.26 46.15 -22.18
CA THR A 154 27.04 46.61 -23.58
C THR A 154 26.50 45.62 -24.63
N GLU A 155 25.23 45.92 -25.00
CA GLU A 155 24.63 46.04 -26.35
C GLU A 155 24.30 44.81 -27.24
N ASP A 156 23.02 44.83 -27.65
CA ASP A 156 22.47 44.63 -29.01
C ASP A 156 22.23 43.26 -29.68
N GLY A 157 21.08 43.20 -30.37
CA GLY A 157 20.84 42.39 -31.59
C GLY A 157 19.83 41.24 -31.43
N ALA A 158 18.53 41.45 -31.64
CA ALA A 158 17.80 41.25 -32.92
C ALA A 158 17.64 39.77 -33.39
N SER A 159 16.40 39.25 -33.37
CA SER A 159 15.60 38.81 -34.56
C SER A 159 15.96 37.39 -35.10
N SER A 160 15.14 36.53 -35.72
CA SER A 160 13.75 36.50 -36.17
C SER A 160 13.33 35.02 -36.46
N ASP A 161 12.01 34.76 -36.52
CA ASP A 161 11.26 33.83 -37.40
C ASP A 161 11.56 32.30 -37.49
N THR A 162 10.77 31.41 -38.12
CA THR A 162 9.31 31.14 -38.30
C THR A 162 9.22 29.78 -39.05
N HIS A 163 8.08 29.06 -38.92
CA HIS A 163 7.49 27.95 -39.71
C HIS A 163 7.13 26.73 -38.84
N ALA A 164 5.85 26.40 -38.57
CA ALA A 164 4.68 26.12 -39.41
C ALA A 164 4.82 24.86 -40.27
N GLY A 165 4.08 23.80 -39.90
CA GLY A 165 4.03 22.52 -40.58
C GLY A 165 2.93 21.63 -40.00
N THR A 166 1.71 21.90 -40.42
CA THR A 166 0.49 21.11 -40.20
C THR A 166 0.57 19.77 -40.95
N PHE A 167 -0.16 18.75 -40.46
CA PHE A 167 -1.19 18.00 -41.21
C PHE A 167 -1.06 16.45 -41.22
N SER A 168 -2.23 15.84 -40.95
CA SER A 168 -2.70 14.46 -41.24
C SER A 168 -1.94 13.28 -40.64
N GLY A 169 -2.56 12.29 -40.00
CA GLY A 169 -3.96 11.85 -40.11
C GLY A 169 -4.01 10.49 -40.81
N SER A 170 -4.91 9.63 -40.32
CA SER A 170 -5.30 8.32 -40.86
C SER A 170 -4.29 7.19 -40.55
N ARG A 171 -4.69 6.00 -40.14
CA ARG A 171 -5.96 5.29 -40.33
C ARG A 171 -6.03 4.12 -39.36
#